data_AF-A0A8T5UTP9-F1
#
_entry.id   AF-A0A8T5UTP9-F1
#
_cell.length_a   1.000
_cell.length_b   1.000
_cell.length_c   1.000
_cell.angle_alpha   90.00
_cell.angle_beta   90.00
_cell.angle_gamma   90.00
#
_symmetry.space_group_name_H-M   'P 1'
#
loop_
_entity.id
_entity.type
_entity.pdbx_description
1 polymer ?
#
loop_
_entity_poly.entity_id
_entity_poly.type
_entity_poly.pdbx_seq_one_letter_code
_entity_poly.pdbx_strand_id
1 'polypeptide(L)' 'MDLSKILKINQEKIIRIQNLPIKSSNHDFNVIPISTDSKNLDSVLGGGFFYGKTYLIFGANSTGKTQLIHQLCIQAYKQ' A
#
# COMPACT_ATOMS: atom_id res chain seq x y z
N MET A 1 5.36 3.09 36.38
CA MET A 1 6.80 2.85 36.63
C MET A 1 7.58 3.68 35.64
N ASP A 2 8.54 4.50 36.08
CA ASP A 2 9.22 5.48 35.22
C ASP A 2 10.40 4.84 34.48
N LEU A 3 10.30 4.76 33.15
CA LEU A 3 11.28 4.11 32.28
C LEU A 3 12.67 4.76 32.38
N SER A 4 12.73 6.07 32.66
CA SER A 4 13.99 6.81 32.82
C SER A 4 14.79 6.33 34.04
N LYS A 5 14.09 5.97 35.13
CA LYS A 5 14.70 5.43 36.35
C LYS A 5 15.18 4.00 36.18
N ILE A 6 14.43 3.17 35.43
CA ILE A 6 14.78 1.77 35.18
C ILE A 6 16.02 1.68 34.31
N LEU A 7 16.04 2.43 33.20
CA LEU A 7 17.11 2.37 32.21
C LEU A 7 18.29 3.27 32.54
N LYS A 8 18.18 4.13 33.58
CA LYS A 8 19.17 5.15 33.94
C LYS A 8 19.51 6.08 32.77
N ILE A 9 18.51 6.45 31.97
CA ILE A 9 18.64 7.33 30.80
C ILE A 9 17.89 8.64 31.10
N ASN A 10 18.47 9.78 30.73
CA ASN A 10 17.80 11.09 30.86
C ASN A 10 16.52 11.11 30.00
N GLN A 11 15.42 11.65 30.54
CA GLN A 11 14.13 11.76 29.85
C GLN A 11 14.23 12.45 28.49
N GLU A 12 15.11 13.43 28.33
CA GLU A 12 15.35 14.13 27.05
C GLU A 12 15.89 13.21 25.94
N LYS A 13 16.53 12.10 26.32
CA LYS A 13 17.04 11.08 25.40
C LYS A 13 16.01 9.98 25.10
N ILE A 14 14.87 9.98 25.77
CA ILE A 14 13.80 9.01 25.54
C ILE A 14 12.90 9.55 24.44
N ILE A 15 13.10 9.05 23.23
CA ILE A 15 12.23 9.37 22.10
C ILE A 15 11.03 8.41 22.14
N ARG A 16 9.84 8.94 22.41
CA ARG A 16 8.60 8.15 22.33
C ARG A 16 8.14 8.10 20.88
N ILE A 17 7.75 6.91 20.42
CA ILE A 17 7.25 6.68 19.05
C ILE A 17 6.14 7.70 18.67
N GLN A 18 5.22 7.96 19.59
CA GLN A 18 4.14 8.96 19.46
C GLN A 18 4.61 10.42 19.30
N ASN A 19 5.86 10.74 19.65
CA ASN A 19 6.46 12.07 19.53
C ASN A 19 7.53 12.14 18.43
N LEU A 20 7.81 11.04 17.72
CA LEU A 20 8.64 11.14 16.54
C LEU A 20 7.87 11.92 15.46
N PRO A 21 8.56 12.69 14.61
CA PRO A 21 7.99 13.22 13.37
C PRO A 21 7.75 12.10 12.34
N ILE A 22 7.61 10.85 12.80
CA ILE A 22 7.00 9.79 12.03
C ILE A 22 5.51 10.04 12.21
N LYS A 23 4.91 10.68 11.21
CA LYS A 23 3.47 10.62 11.02
C LYS A 23 3.12 9.14 11.09
N SER A 24 2.55 8.67 12.20
CA SER A 24 1.96 7.34 12.24
C SER A 24 1.08 7.31 11.02
N SER A 25 1.42 6.49 10.05
CA SER A 25 0.72 6.38 8.79
C SER A 25 -0.61 5.68 9.05
N ASN A 26 -1.48 6.30 9.84
CA ASN A 26 -2.89 6.42 9.52
C ASN A 26 -2.97 7.31 8.28
N HIS A 27 -2.33 6.85 7.22
CA HIS A 27 -2.64 7.37 5.93
C HIS A 27 -3.98 6.71 5.59
N ASP A 28 -5.04 7.44 5.93
CA ASP A 28 -6.13 7.65 4.98
C ASP A 28 -5.54 8.30 3.72
N PHE A 29 -4.59 7.62 3.06
CA PHE A 29 -4.32 7.90 1.68
C PHE A 29 -5.65 7.54 1.03
N ASN A 30 -6.28 8.53 0.42
CA ASN A 30 -7.26 8.28 -0.61
C ASN A 30 -6.49 7.62 -1.76
N VAL A 31 -6.09 6.35 -1.59
CA VAL A 31 -5.32 5.58 -2.55
C VAL A 31 -6.30 5.26 -3.65
N ILE A 32 -6.29 6.06 -4.69
CA ILE A 32 -7.07 5.78 -5.89
C ILE A 32 -6.45 4.52 -6.51
N PRO A 33 -7.17 3.39 -6.56
CA PRO A 33 -6.65 2.19 -7.21
C PRO A 33 -6.44 2.44 -8.71
N ILE A 34 -5.49 1.72 -9.31
CA ILE A 34 -5.29 1.68 -10.75
C ILE A 34 -6.43 0.82 -11.33
N SER A 35 -7.33 1.44 -12.08
CA SER A 35 -8.40 0.74 -12.79
C SER A 35 -7.82 -0.19 -13.86
N THR A 36 -8.46 -1.33 -14.08
CA THR A 36 -8.14 -2.26 -15.17
C THR A 36 -8.75 -1.85 -16.50
N ASP A 37 -9.54 -0.76 -16.54
CA ASP A 37 -10.40 -0.36 -17.66
C ASP A 37 -11.52 -1.38 -17.97
N SER A 38 -11.77 -2.30 -17.02
CA SER A 38 -12.84 -3.29 -17.08
C SER A 38 -13.70 -3.15 -15.83
N LYS A 39 -14.92 -2.61 -15.99
CA LYS A 39 -15.87 -2.38 -14.88
C LYS A 39 -16.11 -3.65 -14.06
N ASN A 40 -16.22 -4.79 -14.74
CA ASN A 40 -16.49 -6.07 -14.08
C ASN A 40 -15.29 -6.53 -13.25
N LEU A 41 -14.08 -6.41 -13.81
CA LEU A 41 -12.87 -6.82 -13.10
C LEU A 41 -12.57 -5.88 -11.93
N ASP A 42 -12.73 -4.57 -12.11
CA ASP A 42 -12.57 -3.59 -11.03
C ASP A 42 -13.58 -3.85 -9.91
N SER A 43 -14.83 -4.20 -10.23
CA SER A 43 -15.83 -4.56 -9.22
C SER A 43 -15.41 -5.78 -8.39
N VAL A 44 -14.83 -6.81 -9.02
CA VAL A 44 -14.30 -7.99 -8.32
C VAL A 44 -13.09 -7.64 -7.44
N LEU A 45 -12.25 -6.70 -7.89
CA LEU A 45 -11.04 -6.26 -7.18
C LEU A 45 -11.30 -5.17 -6.12
N GLY A 46 -12.53 -4.68 -5.99
CA GLY A 46 -12.86 -3.59 -5.06
C GLY A 46 -12.40 -2.21 -5.53
N GLY A 47 -12.33 -1.99 -6.85
CA GLY A 47 -12.00 -0.71 -7.48
C GLY A 47 -10.75 -0.75 -8.37
N GLY A 48 -9.98 -1.84 -8.36
CA GLY A 48 -8.77 -2.02 -9.17
C GLY A 48 -7.56 -2.48 -8.35
N PHE A 49 -6.35 -2.17 -8.82
CA PHE A 49 -5.10 -2.55 -8.17
C PHE A 49 -4.58 -1.42 -7.26
N PHE A 50 -4.31 -1.72 -6.00
CA PHE A 50 -3.89 -0.74 -4.99
C PHE A 50 -2.37 -0.63 -4.90
N TYR A 51 -1.89 0.61 -4.71
CA TYR A 51 -0.49 0.90 -4.45
C TYR A 51 0.00 0.24 -3.15
N GLY A 52 1.28 -0.17 -3.12
CA GLY A 52 1.90 -0.80 -1.95
C GLY A 52 1.43 -2.23 -1.65
N LYS A 53 0.73 -2.87 -2.59
CA LYS A 53 0.31 -4.28 -2.50
C LYS A 53 1.06 -5.14 -3.50
N THR A 54 1.19 -6.43 -3.20
CA THR A 54 1.73 -7.43 -4.11
C THR A 54 0.61 -8.33 -4.59
N TYR A 55 0.56 -8.58 -5.90
CA TYR A 55 -0.49 -9.38 -6.54
C TYR A 55 0.12 -10.57 -7.27
N LEU A 56 -0.54 -11.73 -7.17
CA LEU A 56 -0.22 -12.93 -7.94
C LEU A 56 -1.31 -13.16 -8.99
N ILE A 57 -0.91 -13.13 -10.27
CA ILE A 57 -1.79 -13.45 -11.40
C ILE A 57 -1.36 -14.82 -11.95
N PHE A 58 -2.23 -15.82 -11.83
CA PHE A 58 -1.95 -17.19 -12.28
C PHE A 58 -3.05 -17.72 -13.22
N GLY A 59 -2.72 -18.74 -14.03
CA GLY A 59 -3.64 -19.37 -14.97
C GLY A 59 -2.92 -20.09 -16.11
N ALA A 60 -3.65 -20.92 -16.86
CA ALA A 60 -3.13 -21.71 -17.99
C ALA A 60 -2.46 -20.84 -19.08
N ASN A 61 -1.72 -21.45 -20.00
CA ASN A 61 -1.14 -20.73 -21.13
C ASN A 61 -2.22 -19.97 -21.93
N SER A 62 -1.85 -18.82 -22.51
CA SER A 62 -2.73 -18.01 -23.36
C SER A 62 -4.02 -17.47 -22.72
N THR A 63 -4.16 -17.47 -21.38
CA THR A 63 -5.32 -16.89 -20.68
C THR A 63 -5.28 -15.35 -20.53
N GLY A 64 -4.37 -14.66 -21.22
CA GLY A 64 -4.30 -13.20 -21.21
C GLY A 64 -3.58 -12.55 -20.02
N LYS A 65 -2.85 -13.30 -19.19
CA LYS A 65 -2.09 -12.74 -18.04
C LYS A 65 -1.15 -11.60 -18.43
N THR A 66 -0.35 -11.79 -19.48
CA THR A 66 0.57 -10.76 -19.98
C THR A 66 -0.20 -9.56 -20.55
N GLN A 67 -1.34 -9.80 -21.21
CA GLN A 67 -2.18 -8.71 -21.73
C GLN A 67 -2.79 -7.89 -20.59
N LEU A 68 -3.23 -8.53 -19.52
CA LEU A 68 -3.71 -7.85 -18.32
C LEU A 68 -2.61 -6.97 -17.69
N ILE A 69 -1.39 -7.49 -17.55
CA ILE A 69 -0.27 -6.70 -17.01
C ILE A 69 0.08 -5.54 -17.95
N HIS A 70 0.10 -5.76 -19.26
CA HIS A 70 0.34 -4.68 -20.23
C HIS A 70 -0.73 -3.59 -20.15
N GLN A 71 -2.01 -3.97 -20.03
CA GLN A 71 -3.10 -3.04 -19.80
C GLN A 71 -2.90 -2.22 -18.52
N LEU A 72 -2.48 -2.87 -17.43
CA LEU A 72 -2.16 -2.16 -16.18
C LEU A 72 -1.01 -1.17 -16.35
N CYS A 73 0.01 -1.46 -17.15
CA CYS A 73 1.08 -0.50 -17.46
C CYS A 73 0.54 0.74 -18.18
N ILE A 74 -0.36 0.55 -19.15
CA ILE A 74 -1.00 1.67 -19.87
C ILE A 74 -1.87 2.50 -18.91
N GLN A 75 -2.67 1.86 -18.06
CA GLN A 75 -3.54 2.57 -17.12
C GLN A 75 -2.73 3.31 -16.06
N ALA A 76 -1.63 2.73 -15.58
CA ALA A 76 -0.71 3.39 -14.66
C ALA A 76 -0.04 4.63 -15.26
N TYR A 77 0.19 4.66 -16.58
CA TYR A 77 0.72 5.84 -17.28
C TYR A 77 -0.33 6.93 -17.51
N LYS A 78 -1.60 6.54 -17.70
CA LYS A 78 -2.71 7.49 -17.95
C LYS A 78 -3.19 8.21 -16.67
N GLN A 79 -2.92 7.63 -15.51
CA GLN A 79 -3.29 8.16 -14.19
C GLN A 79 -2.39 9.34 -13.79
#